data_AF-A0A272EZ44-F1
#
_entry.id   AF-A0A272EZ44-F1
#
_cell.length_a   1.000
_cell.length_b   1.000
_cell.length_c   1.000
_cell.angle_alpha   90.00
_cell.angle_beta   90.00
_cell.angle_gamma   90.00
#
_symmetry.space_group_name_H-M   'P 1'
#
loop_
_entity.id
_entity.type
_entity.pdbx_description
1 polymer ?
#
loop_
_entity_poly.entity_id
_entity_poly.type
_entity_poly.pdbx_seq_one_letter_code
_entity_poly.pdbx_strand_id
1 'polypeptide(L)'
;MKLRRTFSVAALLMALAACSTLLPQADTAPTPAEASRFLQQASFGPSMAEIQALTHSTPRRWLETQFALPQTELQPVIEPYHAALAKGENLSQQLLLDLVWKTAATAPDQLRQRMTLALSEIFVVSFDGSLSPRVRGMAGWYDMLGRNAFGNFRDLLEAVSRSPMMGVYLSHLKNQKEDPSRGRVPDENYAREVMQLFTIGLYELNPPMAARNCVTATPWKPTVTRTSPAWRACSPASPMAARAAVTATSSSRVRTPGGTSCP
;
A
#
# COMPACT_ATOMS: atom_id res chain seq x y z
N MET A 1 -55.66 44.37 5.46
CA MET A 1 -55.06 43.03 5.60
C MET A 1 -53.54 43.18 5.40
N LYS A 2 -52.80 43.19 6.52
CA LYS A 2 -51.34 43.42 6.57
C LYS A 2 -50.65 42.06 6.65
N LEU A 3 -49.58 41.83 5.88
CA LEU A 3 -48.57 40.84 6.24
C LEU A 3 -47.21 41.23 5.61
N ARG A 4 -46.45 42.05 6.33
CA ARG A 4 -45.03 42.27 6.04
C ARG A 4 -44.25 41.20 6.83
N ARG A 5 -43.58 40.30 6.12
CA ARG A 5 -42.67 39.30 6.72
C ARG A 5 -41.39 40.02 7.12
N THR A 6 -41.24 40.28 8.41
CA THR A 6 -39.97 40.66 9.04
C THR A 6 -39.11 39.41 9.17
N PHE A 7 -38.04 39.31 8.38
CA PHE A 7 -37.00 38.31 8.61
C PHE A 7 -36.09 38.79 9.74
N SER A 8 -36.11 38.10 10.88
CA SER A 8 -35.21 38.35 12.01
C SER A 8 -33.76 38.10 11.62
N VAL A 9 -32.93 39.15 11.68
CA VAL A 9 -31.47 39.11 11.51
C VAL A 9 -30.76 38.30 12.62
N ALA A 10 -31.48 37.90 13.68
CA ALA A 10 -30.94 37.16 14.82
C ALA A 10 -30.52 35.70 14.51
N ALA A 11 -30.97 35.10 13.40
CA ALA A 11 -30.63 33.70 13.08
C ALA A 11 -29.28 33.54 12.34
N LEU A 12 -28.67 34.64 11.86
CA LEU A 12 -27.43 34.58 11.09
C LEU A 12 -26.16 34.67 11.95
N LEU A 13 -26.28 35.06 13.23
CA LEU A 13 -25.14 35.19 14.14
C LEU A 13 -24.84 33.91 14.96
N MET A 14 -25.72 32.91 14.97
CA MET A 14 -25.51 31.64 15.68
C MET A 14 -24.89 30.53 14.81
N ALA A 15 -24.80 30.72 13.49
CA ALA A 15 -24.22 29.73 12.57
C ALA A 15 -22.69 29.87 12.39
N LEU A 16 -22.07 30.93 12.90
CA LEU A 16 -20.62 31.13 12.84
C LEU A 16 -19.85 30.50 14.02
N ALA A 17 -20.52 30.04 15.08
CA ALA A 17 -19.85 29.48 16.26
C ALA A 17 -19.54 27.98 16.17
N ALA A 18 -20.09 27.26 15.19
CA ALA A 18 -19.88 25.82 15.03
C ALA A 18 -18.74 25.46 14.04
N CYS A 19 -18.12 26.46 13.40
CA CYS A 19 -16.98 26.29 12.51
C CYS A 19 -15.73 26.90 13.16
N SER A 20 -15.32 26.37 14.31
CA SER A 20 -14.11 26.82 15.01
C SER A 20 -13.32 25.67 15.67
N THR A 21 -13.62 24.41 15.32
CA THR A 21 -12.95 23.23 15.90
C THR A 21 -12.04 22.49 14.92
N LEU A 22 -11.43 23.21 13.98
CA LEU A 22 -10.21 22.78 13.29
C LEU A 22 -9.08 23.79 13.47
N LEU A 23 -9.06 24.48 14.63
CA LEU A 23 -7.80 25.06 15.07
C LEU A 23 -6.82 23.89 15.25
N PRO A 24 -5.63 23.91 14.62
CA PRO A 24 -4.62 22.90 14.89
C PRO A 24 -4.45 22.82 16.40
N GLN A 25 -4.57 21.62 16.99
CA GLN A 25 -4.27 21.42 18.41
C GLN A 25 -2.95 22.13 18.70
N ALA A 26 -2.96 22.99 19.72
CA ALA A 26 -1.74 23.64 20.17
C ALA A 26 -0.68 22.55 20.32
N ASP A 27 0.43 22.70 19.60
CA ASP A 27 1.55 21.77 19.61
C ASP A 27 2.28 21.94 20.95
N THR A 28 1.67 21.41 22.01
CA THR A 28 2.13 21.53 23.39
C THR A 28 2.92 20.30 23.79
N ALA A 29 3.71 20.46 24.84
CA ALA A 29 4.41 19.33 25.45
C ALA A 29 3.40 18.27 25.95
N PRO A 30 3.55 17.00 25.52
CA PRO A 30 2.65 15.93 25.93
C PRO A 30 2.95 15.48 27.36
N THR A 31 1.95 14.89 28.01
CA THR A 31 2.17 14.09 29.23
C THR A 31 3.05 12.87 28.94
N PRO A 32 3.68 12.24 29.95
CA PRO A 32 4.45 11.01 29.74
C PRO A 32 3.67 9.88 29.04
N ALA A 33 2.37 9.74 29.34
CA ALA A 33 1.51 8.73 28.72
C ALA A 33 1.23 9.03 27.23
N GLU A 34 1.01 10.30 26.89
CA GLU A 34 0.83 10.74 25.51
C GLU A 34 2.13 10.63 24.70
N ALA A 35 3.26 11.01 25.30
CA ALA A 35 4.60 10.86 24.71
C ALA A 35 4.89 9.39 24.38
N SER A 36 4.65 8.49 25.34
CA SER A 36 4.81 7.05 25.13
C SER A 36 3.93 6.53 23.99
N ARG A 37 2.65 6.90 23.95
CA ARG A 37 1.73 6.49 22.88
C ARG A 37 2.18 6.98 21.51
N PHE A 38 2.52 8.26 21.40
CA PHE A 38 2.98 8.86 20.15
C PHE A 38 4.23 8.16 19.63
N LEU A 39 5.25 8.02 20.49
CA LEU A 39 6.51 7.41 20.09
C LEU A 39 6.37 5.91 19.77
N GLN A 40 5.49 5.17 20.45
CA GLN A 40 5.20 3.77 20.10
C GLN A 40 4.61 3.62 18.68
N GLN A 41 3.85 4.61 18.20
CA GLN A 41 3.31 4.60 16.84
C GLN A 41 4.35 5.04 15.80
N ALA A 42 5.18 6.02 16.17
CA ALA A 42 6.12 6.69 15.28
C ALA A 42 7.52 6.05 15.22
N SER A 43 7.84 5.08 16.08
CA SER A 43 9.15 4.43 16.18
C SER A 43 9.02 2.90 16.32
N PHE A 44 10.15 2.20 16.49
CA PHE A 44 10.17 0.77 16.83
C PHE A 44 10.12 0.47 18.33
N GLY A 45 9.98 1.49 19.17
CA GLY A 45 9.86 1.33 20.61
C GLY A 45 10.70 2.37 21.33
N PRO A 46 10.09 3.36 22.01
CA PRO A 46 10.85 4.38 22.71
C PRO A 46 11.46 3.84 24.00
N SER A 47 12.64 4.35 24.33
CA SER A 47 13.22 4.27 25.66
C SER A 47 12.53 5.23 26.64
N MET A 48 12.69 4.98 27.94
CA MET A 48 12.19 5.90 28.97
C MET A 48 12.82 7.30 28.86
N ALA A 49 14.08 7.38 28.41
CA ALA A 49 14.76 8.64 28.17
C ALA A 49 14.11 9.45 27.05
N GLU A 50 13.72 8.81 25.94
CA GLU A 50 13.05 9.48 24.82
C GLU A 50 11.63 9.93 25.20
N ILE A 51 10.91 9.13 25.98
CA ILE A 51 9.60 9.53 26.51
C ILE A 51 9.74 10.79 27.36
N GLN A 52 10.70 10.82 28.30
CA GLN A 52 10.97 11.99 29.15
C GLN A 52 11.48 13.19 28.35
N ALA A 53 12.27 12.98 27.30
CA ALA A 53 12.74 14.06 26.43
C ALA A 53 11.56 14.72 25.71
N LEU A 54 10.59 13.94 25.23
CA LEU A 54 9.44 14.47 24.51
C LEU A 54 8.50 15.29 25.40
N THR A 55 8.42 15.02 26.72
CA THR A 55 7.63 15.86 27.65
C THR A 55 8.20 17.27 27.84
N HIS A 56 9.42 17.52 27.34
CA HIS A 56 10.06 18.83 27.31
C HIS A 56 10.18 19.39 25.89
N SER A 57 9.48 18.79 24.93
CA SER A 57 9.46 19.16 23.52
C SER A 57 8.02 19.04 22.99
N THR A 58 7.85 18.92 21.66
CA THR A 58 6.53 18.73 21.05
C THR A 58 6.60 17.61 20.00
N PRO A 59 5.49 16.90 19.73
CA PRO A 59 5.46 15.88 18.68
C PRO A 59 5.87 16.42 17.31
N ARG A 60 5.46 17.65 16.95
CA ARG A 60 5.89 18.30 15.70
C ARG A 60 7.39 18.50 15.65
N ARG A 61 8.00 19.03 16.71
CA ARG A 61 9.45 19.27 16.74
C ARG A 61 10.22 17.95 16.66
N TRP A 62 9.71 16.89 17.27
CA TRP A 62 10.25 15.55 17.12
C TRP A 62 10.15 15.06 15.67
N LEU A 63 9.00 15.22 15.01
CA LEU A 63 8.81 14.87 13.60
C LEU A 63 9.76 15.65 12.68
N GLU A 64 9.88 16.97 12.86
CA GLU A 64 10.80 17.82 12.11
C GLU A 64 12.25 17.35 12.26
N THR A 65 12.64 16.97 13.48
CA THR A 65 13.97 16.39 13.75
C THR A 65 14.14 15.08 12.98
N GLN A 66 13.16 14.18 13.03
CA GLN A 66 13.21 12.88 12.34
C GLN A 66 13.23 13.01 10.82
N PHE A 67 12.51 13.97 10.24
CA PHE A 67 12.55 14.25 8.81
C PHE A 67 13.93 14.75 8.35
N ALA A 68 14.63 15.50 9.20
CA ALA A 68 15.95 16.05 8.91
C ALA A 68 17.09 15.03 9.08
N LEU A 69 16.87 13.90 9.78
CA LEU A 69 17.91 12.90 9.96
C LEU A 69 18.25 12.20 8.62
N PRO A 70 19.56 12.00 8.35
CA PRO A 70 19.98 11.19 7.23
C PRO A 70 19.52 9.74 7.44
N GLN A 71 19.27 9.04 6.34
CA GLN A 71 18.88 7.64 6.41
C GLN A 71 20.02 6.77 6.92
N THR A 72 19.69 5.85 7.82
CA THR A 72 20.56 4.69 8.10
C THR A 72 20.32 3.63 7.03
N GLU A 73 21.31 3.41 6.16
CA GLU A 73 21.23 2.48 5.03
C GLU A 73 21.80 1.09 5.35
N LEU A 74 21.21 0.04 4.78
CA LEU A 74 21.62 -1.35 4.95
C LEU A 74 22.68 -1.79 3.92
N GLN A 75 22.61 -1.28 2.69
CA GLN A 75 23.50 -1.67 1.61
C GLN A 75 24.98 -1.41 1.96
N PRO A 76 25.39 -0.25 2.52
CA PRO A 76 26.78 -0.04 2.92
C PRO A 76 27.25 -1.00 4.01
N VAL A 77 26.35 -1.46 4.88
CA VAL A 77 26.65 -2.42 5.94
C VAL A 77 26.82 -3.83 5.37
N ILE A 78 26.08 -4.19 4.33
CA ILE A 78 26.13 -5.50 3.67
C ILE A 78 27.33 -5.64 2.73
N GLU A 79 27.80 -4.55 2.13
CA GLU A 79 28.86 -4.57 1.11
C GLU A 79 30.13 -5.32 1.56
N PRO A 80 30.67 -5.15 2.79
CA PRO A 80 31.84 -5.89 3.25
C PRO A 80 31.60 -7.39 3.36
N TYR A 81 30.41 -7.82 3.80
CA TYR A 81 30.05 -9.25 3.86
C TYR A 81 30.01 -9.85 2.46
N HIS A 82 29.43 -9.11 1.50
CA HIS A 82 29.36 -9.55 0.11
C HIS A 82 30.76 -9.64 -0.51
N ALA A 83 31.63 -8.67 -0.25
CA ALA A 83 33.00 -8.64 -0.78
C ALA A 83 33.89 -9.78 -0.25
N ALA A 84 33.57 -10.34 0.92
CA ALA A 84 34.29 -11.46 1.52
C ALA A 84 33.88 -12.83 0.98
N LEU A 85 32.81 -12.93 0.18
CA LEU A 85 32.30 -14.20 -0.34
C LEU A 85 33.23 -14.81 -1.39
N ALA A 86 33.34 -16.15 -1.38
CA ALA A 86 33.96 -16.86 -2.48
C ALA A 86 33.03 -16.88 -3.72
N LYS A 87 33.62 -17.13 -4.91
CA LYS A 87 32.86 -17.19 -6.15
C LYS A 87 31.78 -18.27 -6.09
N GLY A 88 30.53 -17.86 -6.30
CA GLY A 88 29.36 -18.76 -6.31
C GLY A 88 28.64 -18.87 -4.96
N GLU A 89 29.18 -18.27 -3.90
CA GLU A 89 28.48 -18.14 -2.63
C GLU A 89 27.48 -16.99 -2.65
N ASN A 90 26.47 -17.09 -1.78
CA ASN A 90 25.48 -16.05 -1.57
C ASN A 90 25.43 -15.70 -0.10
N LEU A 91 25.08 -14.44 0.20
CA LEU A 91 24.78 -14.05 1.57
C LEU A 91 23.55 -14.81 2.08
N SER A 92 23.54 -15.07 3.39
CA SER A 92 22.35 -15.59 4.06
C SER A 92 21.23 -14.55 4.05
N GLN A 93 19.99 -14.98 3.81
CA GLN A 93 18.81 -14.12 3.98
C GLN A 93 18.65 -13.68 5.44
N GLN A 94 19.02 -14.56 6.39
CA GLN A 94 18.98 -14.26 7.81
C GLN A 94 19.86 -13.05 8.16
N LEU A 95 21.01 -12.90 7.49
CA LEU A 95 21.88 -11.74 7.70
C LEU A 95 21.14 -10.42 7.40
N LEU A 96 20.38 -10.34 6.30
CA LEU A 96 19.63 -9.12 6.00
C LEU A 96 18.55 -8.89 7.05
N LEU A 97 17.81 -9.93 7.45
CA LEU A 97 16.77 -9.80 8.47
C LEU A 97 17.35 -9.31 9.80
N ASP A 98 18.48 -9.87 10.25
CA ASP A 98 19.18 -9.45 11.46
C ASP A 98 19.60 -7.97 11.37
N LEU A 99 20.09 -7.54 10.21
CA LEU A 99 20.48 -6.16 9.98
C LEU A 99 19.27 -5.20 9.93
N VAL A 100 18.15 -5.60 9.33
CA VAL A 100 16.90 -4.83 9.35
C VAL A 100 16.44 -4.64 10.79
N TRP A 101 16.36 -5.71 11.59
CA TRP A 101 15.90 -5.60 12.98
C TRP A 101 16.87 -4.85 13.88
N LYS A 102 18.18 -5.03 13.69
CA LYS A 102 19.19 -4.23 14.39
C LYS A 102 19.04 -2.74 14.06
N THR A 103 18.85 -2.40 12.79
CA THR A 103 18.68 -1.02 12.34
C THR A 103 17.38 -0.43 12.90
N ALA A 104 16.27 -1.17 12.80
CA ALA A 104 15.00 -0.78 13.39
C ALA A 104 15.11 -0.48 14.89
N ALA A 105 15.86 -1.30 15.64
CA ALA A 105 16.00 -1.14 17.09
C ALA A 105 17.00 -0.04 17.52
N THR A 106 17.98 0.33 16.68
CA THR A 106 19.12 1.16 17.13
C THR A 106 19.38 2.41 16.30
N ALA A 107 18.80 2.52 15.11
CA ALA A 107 19.04 3.65 14.23
C ALA A 107 18.38 4.93 14.75
N PRO A 108 19.01 6.10 14.60
CA PRO A 108 18.46 7.37 15.09
C PRO A 108 17.25 7.86 14.28
N ASP A 109 17.14 7.48 13.00
CA ASP A 109 16.08 7.86 12.07
C ASP A 109 14.83 6.95 12.19
N GLN A 110 14.39 6.73 13.43
CA GLN A 110 13.28 5.83 13.81
C GLN A 110 12.02 5.99 12.96
N LEU A 111 11.59 7.21 12.67
CA LEU A 111 10.40 7.45 11.84
C LEU A 111 10.61 6.92 10.42
N ARG A 112 11.81 7.12 9.85
CA ARG A 112 12.13 6.65 8.50
C ARG A 112 12.16 5.13 8.46
N GLN A 113 12.75 4.49 9.47
CA GLN A 113 12.76 3.03 9.57
C GLN A 113 11.33 2.48 9.68
N ARG A 114 10.47 3.11 10.49
CA ARG A 114 9.06 2.72 10.64
C ARG A 114 8.28 2.83 9.33
N MET A 115 8.47 3.93 8.61
CA MET A 115 7.87 4.15 7.29
C MET A 115 8.42 3.19 6.24
N THR A 116 9.71 2.87 6.28
CA THR A 116 10.34 1.91 5.36
C THR A 116 9.72 0.53 5.52
N LEU A 117 9.50 0.06 6.75
CA LEU A 117 8.78 -1.18 7.02
C LEU A 117 7.33 -1.12 6.52
N ALA A 118 6.61 -0.03 6.78
CA ALA A 118 5.24 0.12 6.28
C ALA A 118 5.18 0.06 4.74
N LEU A 119 6.14 0.69 4.06
CA LEU A 119 6.26 0.64 2.61
C LEU A 119 6.65 -0.74 2.10
N SER A 120 7.46 -1.53 2.83
CA SER A 120 7.79 -2.89 2.41
C SER A 120 6.60 -3.85 2.50
N GLU A 121 5.63 -3.57 3.37
CA GLU A 121 4.36 -4.33 3.44
C GLU A 121 3.37 -3.93 2.33
N ILE A 122 3.55 -2.78 1.71
CA ILE A 122 2.73 -2.32 0.57
C ILE A 122 3.38 -2.76 -0.75
N PHE A 123 4.65 -2.45 -0.92
CA PHE A 123 5.47 -2.82 -2.08
C PHE A 123 6.24 -4.10 -1.76
N VAL A 124 5.51 -5.21 -1.77
CA VAL A 124 6.05 -6.51 -1.36
C VAL A 124 6.99 -7.08 -2.42
N VAL A 125 8.10 -7.65 -1.96
CA VAL A 125 8.98 -8.58 -2.69
C VAL A 125 9.29 -9.76 -1.76
N SER A 126 9.54 -10.95 -2.31
CA SER A 126 9.90 -12.13 -1.52
C SER A 126 11.30 -12.63 -1.85
N PHE A 127 11.97 -13.23 -0.87
CA PHE A 127 13.17 -14.02 -1.12
C PHE A 127 12.87 -15.35 -1.84
N ASP A 128 11.62 -15.76 -1.95
CA ASP A 128 11.28 -16.98 -2.66
C ASP A 128 11.64 -16.91 -4.15
N GLY A 129 12.08 -18.05 -4.69
CA GLY A 129 12.43 -18.17 -6.10
C GLY A 129 13.65 -17.34 -6.51
N SER A 130 13.49 -16.54 -7.57
CA SER A 130 14.61 -15.89 -8.29
C SER A 130 15.30 -14.76 -7.54
N LEU A 131 14.74 -14.34 -6.40
CA LEU A 131 15.31 -13.32 -5.51
C LEU A 131 16.12 -13.92 -4.36
N SER A 132 16.03 -15.23 -4.08
CA SER A 132 16.73 -15.91 -2.99
C SER A 132 18.24 -15.57 -2.88
N PRO A 133 19.03 -15.59 -3.98
CA PRO A 133 20.45 -15.26 -3.89
C PRO A 133 20.75 -13.75 -3.87
N ARG A 134 19.74 -12.87 -3.97
CA ARG A 134 19.92 -11.44 -4.25
C ARG A 134 19.88 -10.57 -3.00
N VAL A 135 20.40 -11.06 -1.88
CA VAL A 135 20.39 -10.37 -0.57
C VAL A 135 20.93 -8.94 -0.66
N ARG A 136 22.05 -8.72 -1.38
CA ARG A 136 22.59 -7.38 -1.61
C ARG A 136 21.62 -6.45 -2.36
N GLY A 137 20.90 -6.99 -3.34
CA GLY A 137 19.85 -6.25 -4.07
C GLY A 137 18.64 -5.95 -3.20
N MET A 138 18.28 -6.88 -2.31
CA MET A 138 17.18 -6.70 -1.33
C MET A 138 17.52 -5.63 -0.29
N ALA A 139 18.78 -5.50 0.12
CA ALA A 139 19.25 -4.38 0.94
C ALA A 139 19.04 -3.04 0.23
N GLY A 140 19.47 -2.95 -1.04
CA GLY A 140 19.26 -1.75 -1.86
C GLY A 140 17.78 -1.44 -2.15
N TRP A 141 16.93 -2.47 -2.22
CA TRP A 141 15.47 -2.32 -2.30
C TRP A 141 14.91 -1.67 -1.03
N TYR A 142 15.28 -2.20 0.14
CA TYR A 142 14.86 -1.64 1.42
C TYR A 142 15.33 -0.19 1.58
N ASP A 143 16.58 0.10 1.21
CA ASP A 143 17.12 1.46 1.25
C ASP A 143 16.39 2.42 0.30
N MET A 144 15.98 1.95 -0.88
CA MET A 144 15.19 2.75 -1.83
C MET A 144 13.84 3.16 -1.24
N LEU A 145 13.17 2.26 -0.51
CA LEU A 145 11.92 2.59 0.19
C LEU A 145 12.18 3.66 1.26
N GLY A 146 13.27 3.53 2.04
CA GLY A 146 13.64 4.53 3.05
C GLY A 146 13.97 5.91 2.48
N ARG A 147 14.60 5.96 1.30
CA ARG A 147 14.89 7.23 0.60
C ARG A 147 13.63 7.95 0.18
N ASN A 148 12.57 7.20 -0.15
CA ASN A 148 11.28 7.72 -0.59
C ASN A 148 10.24 7.82 0.55
N ALA A 149 10.59 7.46 1.79
CA ALA A 149 9.66 7.36 2.93
C ALA A 149 8.86 8.65 3.23
N PHE A 150 9.45 9.81 2.94
CA PHE A 150 8.83 11.13 3.18
C PHE A 150 8.60 11.91 1.87
N GLY A 151 8.76 11.24 0.72
CA GLY A 151 8.65 11.84 -0.60
C GLY A 151 7.22 11.86 -1.12
N ASN A 152 7.10 12.19 -2.41
CA ASN A 152 5.81 12.10 -3.10
C ASN A 152 5.59 10.69 -3.64
N PHE A 153 4.32 10.29 -3.70
CA PHE A 153 3.92 8.95 -4.10
C PHE A 153 4.32 8.61 -5.54
N ARG A 154 4.30 9.58 -6.46
CA ARG A 154 4.69 9.39 -7.85
C ARG A 154 6.14 8.93 -7.97
N ASP A 155 7.06 9.57 -7.25
CA ASP A 155 8.49 9.26 -7.32
C ASP A 155 8.80 7.92 -6.65
N LEU A 156 8.13 7.62 -5.54
CA LEU A 156 8.15 6.29 -4.93
C LEU A 156 7.71 5.21 -5.94
N LEU A 157 6.59 5.42 -6.63
CA LEU A 157 6.08 4.45 -7.60
C LEU A 157 7.02 4.27 -8.79
N GLU A 158 7.65 5.34 -9.28
CA GLU A 158 8.69 5.23 -10.32
C GLU A 158 9.90 4.43 -9.82
N ALA A 159 10.38 4.72 -8.61
CA ALA A 159 11.53 4.03 -8.04
C ALA A 159 11.25 2.53 -7.84
N VAL A 160 10.02 2.19 -7.40
CA VAL A 160 9.51 0.81 -7.36
C VAL A 160 9.51 0.18 -8.75
N SER A 161 8.95 0.87 -9.76
CA SER A 161 8.85 0.38 -11.14
C SER A 161 10.20 0.05 -11.77
N ARG A 162 11.21 0.87 -11.46
CA ARG A 162 12.57 0.77 -12.01
C ARG A 162 13.51 -0.13 -11.20
N SER A 163 13.06 -0.64 -10.06
CA SER A 163 13.87 -1.53 -9.23
C SER A 163 14.10 -2.88 -9.91
N PRO A 164 15.34 -3.36 -9.97
CA PRO A 164 15.63 -4.72 -10.40
C PRO A 164 14.96 -5.79 -9.53
N MET A 165 14.76 -5.54 -8.23
CA MET A 165 14.12 -6.53 -7.33
C MET A 165 12.64 -6.68 -7.67
N MET A 166 11.93 -5.58 -7.86
CA MET A 166 10.53 -5.61 -8.31
C MET A 166 10.42 -6.19 -9.73
N GLY A 167 11.37 -5.84 -10.60
CA GLY A 167 11.55 -6.40 -11.95
C GLY A 167 11.57 -7.92 -11.98
N VAL A 168 12.34 -8.54 -11.08
CA VAL A 168 12.41 -10.00 -10.96
C VAL A 168 11.16 -10.55 -10.30
N TYR A 169 10.63 -9.88 -9.28
CA TYR A 169 9.49 -10.36 -8.49
C TYR A 169 8.20 -10.46 -9.31
N LEU A 170 7.89 -9.43 -10.11
CA LEU A 170 6.70 -9.37 -10.97
C LEU A 170 7.01 -9.64 -12.45
N SER A 171 8.15 -10.28 -12.71
CA SER A 171 8.55 -10.80 -14.03
C SER A 171 8.58 -9.78 -15.18
N HIS A 172 8.63 -8.47 -14.88
CA HIS A 172 8.71 -7.44 -15.92
C HIS A 172 10.15 -7.06 -16.29
N LEU A 173 11.15 -7.58 -15.58
CA LEU A 173 12.56 -7.42 -15.97
C LEU A 173 12.81 -8.13 -17.30
N LYS A 174 13.22 -7.37 -18.33
CA LYS A 174 13.39 -7.84 -19.72
C LYS A 174 12.09 -8.28 -20.41
N ASN A 175 10.94 -7.77 -19.96
CA ASN A 175 9.68 -7.97 -20.68
C ASN A 175 9.78 -7.41 -22.11
N GLN A 176 9.14 -8.09 -23.06
CA GLN A 176 9.23 -7.76 -24.48
C GLN A 176 7.84 -7.44 -25.03
N LYS A 177 7.80 -6.56 -26.02
CA LYS A 177 6.57 -6.29 -26.76
C LYS A 177 6.08 -7.54 -27.49
N GLU A 178 4.79 -7.52 -27.80
CA GLU A 178 4.12 -8.54 -28.60
C GLU A 178 4.87 -8.78 -29.92
N ASP A 179 4.94 -10.04 -30.32
CA ASP A 179 5.47 -10.47 -31.62
C ASP A 179 4.57 -11.56 -32.20
N PRO A 180 3.60 -11.18 -33.06
CA PRO A 180 2.63 -12.11 -33.64
C PRO A 180 3.29 -13.18 -34.51
N SER A 181 4.46 -12.89 -35.10
CA SER A 181 5.17 -13.86 -35.95
C SER A 181 5.74 -15.04 -35.16
N ARG A 182 5.97 -14.83 -33.85
CA ARG A 182 6.50 -15.83 -32.91
C ARG A 182 5.48 -16.24 -31.85
N GLY A 183 4.26 -15.71 -31.90
CA GLY A 183 3.22 -15.92 -30.89
C GLY A 183 3.56 -15.40 -29.50
N ARG A 184 4.51 -14.45 -29.37
CA ARG A 184 4.92 -13.91 -28.06
C ARG A 184 3.93 -12.85 -27.59
N VAL A 185 3.40 -13.05 -26.38
CA VAL A 185 2.61 -12.07 -25.64
C VAL A 185 3.43 -11.45 -24.51
N PRO A 186 3.26 -10.16 -24.18
CA PRO A 186 3.95 -9.52 -23.06
C PRO A 186 3.51 -10.10 -21.70
N ASP A 187 4.40 -10.06 -20.70
CA ASP A 187 4.02 -10.32 -19.31
C ASP A 187 3.26 -9.09 -18.75
N GLU A 188 2.03 -9.30 -18.28
CA GLU A 188 1.16 -8.24 -17.77
C GLU A 188 1.12 -8.17 -16.23
N ASN A 189 1.88 -9.00 -15.52
CA ASN A 189 1.79 -9.11 -14.06
C ASN A 189 2.07 -7.76 -13.38
N TYR A 190 3.20 -7.12 -13.68
CA TYR A 190 3.49 -5.79 -13.13
C TYR A 190 2.45 -4.73 -13.51
N ALA A 191 1.98 -4.76 -14.76
CA ALA A 191 0.97 -3.81 -15.23
C ALA A 191 -0.36 -3.96 -14.48
N ARG A 192 -0.72 -5.19 -14.09
CA ARG A 192 -1.88 -5.46 -13.24
C ARG A 192 -1.66 -4.92 -11.83
N GLU A 193 -0.54 -5.26 -11.20
CA GLU A 193 -0.29 -4.89 -9.81
C GLU A 193 -0.13 -3.38 -9.63
N VAL A 194 0.48 -2.68 -10.59
CA VAL A 194 0.62 -1.22 -10.52
C VAL A 194 -0.74 -0.52 -10.52
N MET A 195 -1.70 -1.01 -11.31
CA MET A 195 -3.05 -0.43 -11.35
C MET A 195 -3.89 -0.86 -10.15
N GLN A 196 -3.80 -2.12 -9.74
CA GLN A 196 -4.67 -2.70 -8.72
C GLN A 196 -4.09 -2.52 -7.32
N LEU A 197 -3.05 -3.27 -6.97
CA LEU A 197 -2.57 -3.33 -5.59
C LEU A 197 -1.79 -2.08 -5.16
N PHE A 198 -1.04 -1.46 -6.08
CA PHE A 198 -0.17 -0.34 -5.71
C PHE A 198 -0.84 1.03 -5.80
N THR A 199 -1.93 1.19 -6.56
CA THR A 199 -2.55 2.51 -6.76
C THR A 199 -4.04 2.56 -6.44
N ILE A 200 -4.91 1.90 -7.21
CA ILE A 200 -6.37 2.05 -7.08
C ILE A 200 -6.92 1.31 -5.86
N GLY A 201 -6.28 0.20 -5.48
CA GLY A 201 -6.77 -0.72 -4.45
C GLY A 201 -7.80 -1.73 -4.99
N LEU A 202 -8.15 -2.71 -4.16
CA LEU A 202 -9.09 -3.79 -4.50
C LEU A 202 -10.56 -3.41 -4.30
N TYR A 203 -10.83 -2.35 -3.54
CA TYR A 203 -12.16 -1.99 -3.10
C TYR A 203 -12.46 -0.53 -3.42
N GLU A 204 -13.62 -0.29 -3.99
CA GLU A 204 -14.20 1.05 -4.06
C GLU A 204 -14.82 1.36 -2.69
N LEU A 205 -14.34 2.44 -2.07
CA LEU A 205 -14.87 2.94 -0.80
C LEU A 205 -16.02 3.91 -1.10
N ASN A 206 -17.25 3.49 -0.86
CA ASN A 206 -18.40 4.41 -0.87
C ASN A 206 -18.56 5.05 0.52
N PRO A 207 -18.66 6.39 0.64
CA PRO A 207 -19.04 7.03 1.91
C PRO A 207 -20.41 6.51 2.39
N PRO A 208 -20.59 6.10 3.66
CA PRO A 208 -19.62 6.06 4.76
C PRO A 208 -18.89 4.72 4.82
N MET A 209 -17.72 4.63 4.16
CA MET A 209 -16.79 3.49 4.17
C MET A 209 -17.42 2.08 4.01
N ALA A 210 -18.44 1.95 3.17
CA ALA A 210 -18.90 0.62 2.76
C ALA A 210 -18.01 0.13 1.61
N ALA A 211 -17.10 -0.81 1.91
CA ALA A 211 -16.26 -1.43 0.90
C ALA A 211 -17.09 -2.31 -0.03
N ARG A 212 -17.02 -2.05 -1.34
CA ARG A 212 -17.51 -2.98 -2.36
C ARG A 212 -16.33 -3.66 -3.02
N ASN A 213 -16.34 -4.99 -3.03
CA ASN A 213 -15.30 -5.79 -3.67
C ASN A 213 -15.37 -5.61 -5.19
N CYS A 214 -14.33 -5.03 -5.79
CA CYS A 214 -14.27 -4.82 -7.24
C CYS A 214 -13.86 -6.09 -8.00
N VAL A 215 -13.51 -7.18 -7.32
CA VAL A 215 -13.03 -8.45 -7.90
C VAL A 215 -14.18 -9.36 -8.36
N THR A 216 -15.46 -9.04 -8.08
CA THR A 216 -16.60 -9.88 -8.49
C THR A 216 -17.06 -9.66 -9.93
N ALA A 217 -16.48 -8.71 -10.66
CA ALA A 217 -16.53 -8.75 -12.12
C ALA A 217 -15.56 -9.84 -12.59
N THR A 218 -16.11 -10.96 -13.07
CA THR A 218 -15.47 -12.12 -13.74
C THR A 218 -13.95 -12.01 -13.98
N PRO A 219 -13.16 -13.07 -13.68
CA PRO A 219 -11.73 -13.11 -13.97
C PRO A 219 -11.46 -12.59 -15.39
N TRP A 220 -10.64 -11.55 -15.51
CA TRP A 220 -10.23 -11.02 -16.81
C TRP A 220 -9.53 -12.14 -17.59
N LYS A 221 -10.25 -12.75 -18.53
CA LYS A 221 -9.66 -13.52 -19.63
C LYS A 221 -9.41 -12.52 -20.75
N PRO A 222 -8.15 -12.22 -21.12
CA PRO A 222 -7.89 -11.38 -22.27
C PRO A 222 -8.27 -12.18 -23.53
N THR A 223 -9.50 -12.02 -23.99
CA THR A 223 -9.83 -12.36 -25.37
C THR A 223 -9.32 -11.21 -26.21
N VAL A 224 -8.22 -11.43 -26.95
CA VAL A 224 -7.75 -10.47 -27.96
C VAL A 224 -8.78 -10.46 -29.10
N THR A 225 -9.81 -9.64 -28.96
CA THR A 225 -10.65 -9.20 -30.08
C THR A 225 -10.28 -7.77 -30.46
N ARG A 226 -10.09 -7.57 -31.76
CA ARG A 226 -9.53 -6.41 -32.47
C ARG A 226 -10.40 -5.14 -32.40
N THR A 227 -10.94 -4.82 -31.23
CA THR A 227 -11.64 -3.57 -30.92
C THR A 227 -11.52 -3.32 -29.43
N SER A 228 -10.80 -2.28 -29.04
CA SER A 228 -10.56 -1.89 -27.64
C SER A 228 -11.87 -1.81 -26.83
N PRO A 229 -12.00 -2.49 -25.69
CA PRO A 229 -13.01 -2.13 -24.71
C PRO A 229 -12.42 -1.09 -23.77
N ALA A 230 -13.01 0.10 -23.80
CA ALA A 230 -12.79 1.16 -22.83
C ALA A 230 -12.98 0.65 -21.39
N TRP A 231 -12.19 1.21 -20.48
CA TRP A 231 -12.35 1.12 -19.03
C TRP A 231 -13.82 1.36 -18.64
N ARG A 232 -14.55 0.31 -18.28
CA ARG A 232 -15.81 0.46 -17.56
C ARG A 232 -15.48 0.60 -16.08
N ALA A 233 -15.42 1.84 -15.61
CA ALA A 233 -15.49 2.15 -14.19
C ALA A 233 -16.79 1.57 -13.60
N CYS A 234 -16.75 1.19 -12.32
CA CYS A 234 -17.91 0.72 -11.55
C CYS A 234 -19.10 1.68 -11.76
N SER A 235 -20.08 1.26 -12.56
CA SER A 235 -21.30 2.06 -12.73
C SER A 235 -22.16 1.93 -11.46
N PRO A 236 -22.69 3.04 -10.93
CA PRO A 236 -23.70 2.98 -9.89
C PRO A 236 -24.95 2.33 -10.48
N ALA A 237 -25.40 1.23 -9.86
CA ALA A 237 -26.65 0.58 -10.23
C ALA A 237 -27.80 1.60 -10.12
N SER A 238 -28.40 1.99 -11.23
CA SER A 238 -29.68 2.70 -11.23
C SER A 238 -30.81 1.73 -10.84
N PRO A 239 -31.80 2.17 -10.05
CA PRO A 239 -32.92 1.32 -9.65
C PRO A 239 -34.00 1.28 -10.74
N MET A 240 -34.59 0.09 -10.90
CA MET A 240 -35.90 -0.25 -11.51
C MET A 240 -36.14 0.02 -13.01
N ALA A 241 -36.29 -1.07 -13.78
CA ALA A 241 -37.47 -1.30 -14.62
C ALA A 241 -37.62 -2.80 -14.96
N ALA A 242 -38.84 -3.30 -14.85
CA ALA A 242 -39.23 -4.69 -15.00
C ALA A 242 -39.48 -5.13 -16.46
N ARG A 243 -39.46 -6.45 -16.66
CA ARG A 243 -40.09 -7.28 -17.73
C ARG A 243 -39.51 -7.23 -19.15
N ALA A 244 -39.06 -8.39 -19.62
CA ALA A 244 -39.81 -9.18 -20.61
C ALA A 244 -39.32 -10.64 -20.59
N ALA A 245 -40.27 -11.58 -20.51
CA ALA A 245 -40.05 -13.01 -20.66
C ALA A 245 -39.97 -13.38 -22.14
N VAL A 246 -39.11 -14.35 -22.49
CA VAL A 246 -39.33 -15.24 -23.63
C VAL A 246 -38.96 -16.66 -23.21
N THR A 247 -39.96 -17.53 -23.30
CA THR A 247 -39.99 -18.97 -23.07
C THR A 247 -39.46 -19.72 -24.30
N ALA A 248 -38.68 -20.79 -24.10
CA ALA A 248 -38.73 -22.01 -24.92
C ALA A 248 -37.90 -23.13 -24.23
N THR A 249 -38.50 -24.08 -23.50
CA THR A 249 -39.00 -25.42 -23.91
C THR A 249 -37.99 -26.56 -23.69
N SER A 250 -38.31 -27.40 -22.68
CA SER A 250 -38.09 -28.86 -22.45
C SER A 250 -36.84 -29.58 -23.02
N SER A 251 -36.16 -30.50 -22.32
CA SER A 251 -36.76 -31.76 -21.85
C SER A 251 -36.08 -32.41 -20.63
N SER A 252 -36.95 -32.81 -19.69
CA SER A 252 -36.90 -33.92 -18.73
C SER A 252 -35.74 -34.93 -18.77
N ARG A 253 -35.24 -35.35 -17.58
CA ARG A 253 -35.86 -36.42 -16.77
C ARG A 253 -35.16 -36.58 -15.41
N VAL A 254 -35.96 -36.58 -14.34
CA VAL A 254 -35.59 -36.92 -12.97
C VAL A 254 -35.79 -38.41 -12.73
N ARG A 255 -34.85 -39.06 -12.03
CA ARG A 255 -35.11 -40.21 -11.14
C ARG A 255 -34.00 -40.30 -10.08
N THR A 256 -34.37 -40.14 -8.82
CA THR A 256 -33.62 -40.57 -7.61
C THR A 256 -34.25 -41.90 -7.11
N PRO A 257 -33.84 -42.53 -5.97
CA PRO A 257 -32.58 -42.52 -5.22
C PRO A 257 -32.05 -43.96 -4.91
N GLY A 258 -30.83 -44.09 -4.37
CA GLY A 258 -30.45 -45.25 -3.54
C GLY A 258 -28.99 -45.69 -3.61
N GLY A 259 -28.33 -45.77 -2.45
CA GLY A 259 -27.35 -46.82 -2.15
C GLY A 259 -25.87 -46.46 -2.08
N THR A 260 -25.40 -46.29 -0.83
CA THR A 260 -24.17 -46.87 -0.23
C THR A 260 -22.74 -46.45 -0.66
N SER A 261 -22.08 -45.80 0.32
CA SER A 261 -20.72 -46.01 0.87
C SER A 261 -19.44 -45.68 0.07
N CYS A 262 -18.53 -44.98 0.79
CA CYS A 262 -17.10 -44.69 0.53
C CYS A 262 -16.27 -45.95 0.18
N PRO A 263 -15.02 -45.82 -0.34
CA PRO A 263 -13.91 -45.04 0.21
C PRO A 263 -13.68 -43.69 -0.47
#